data_AF-A0A661TDJ0-F1
#
_entry.id   AF-A0A661TDJ0-F1
#
_cell.length_a   1.000
_cell.length_b   1.000
_cell.length_c   1.000
_cell.angle_alpha   90.00
_cell.angle_beta   90.00
_cell.angle_gamma   90.00
#
_symmetry.space_group_name_H-M   'P 1'
#
loop_
_entity.id
_entity.type
_entity.pdbx_description
1 polymer ?
#
loop_
_entity_poly.entity_id
_entity_poly.type
_entity_poly.pdbx_seq_one_letter_code
_entity_poly.pdbx_strand_id
1 'polypeptide(L)' 'MQKIKLPQMDCEKVSREIGDFIIESVLANNACGCVIGLSGGVDSSTSAALVKTAFDGYNKTHDAHLDLVGYILPSDI' A
#
# COMPACT_ATOMS: atom_id res chain seq x y z
N MET A 1 23.11 -24.02 22.50
CA MET A 1 22.48 -22.83 21.89
C MET A 1 21.20 -23.25 21.19
N GLN A 2 20.04 -22.78 21.65
CA GLN A 2 18.80 -22.94 20.87
C GLN A 2 18.84 -21.94 19.71
N LYS A 3 18.63 -22.43 18.49
CA LYS A 3 18.53 -21.56 17.30
C LYS A 3 17.21 -20.80 17.37
N ILE A 4 17.27 -19.48 17.27
CA ILE A 4 16.10 -18.64 17.05
C ILE A 4 15.50 -19.05 15.71
N LYS A 5 14.22 -19.45 15.71
CA LYS A 5 13.47 -19.71 14.48
C LYS A 5 12.82 -18.40 14.05
N LEU A 6 13.28 -17.86 12.93
CA LEU A 6 12.63 -16.72 12.32
C LEU A 6 11.59 -17.23 11.31
N PRO A 7 10.33 -16.76 11.39
CA PRO A 7 9.36 -17.05 10.35
C PRO A 7 9.85 -16.48 9.01
N GLN A 8 9.58 -17.20 7.93
CA GLN A 8 9.87 -16.74 6.58
C GLN A 8 8.59 -16.17 5.95
N MET A 9 8.76 -15.12 5.17
CA MET A 9 7.69 -14.46 4.42
C MET A 9 8.07 -14.42 2.95
N ASP A 10 7.11 -14.78 2.09
CA ASP A 10 7.21 -14.51 0.67
C ASP A 10 6.75 -13.08 0.42
N CYS A 11 7.70 -12.15 0.30
CA CYS A 11 7.41 -10.73 0.16
C CYS A 11 6.62 -10.40 -1.12
N GLU A 12 6.86 -11.13 -2.21
CA GLU A 12 6.18 -10.91 -3.49
C GLU A 12 4.73 -11.35 -3.42
N LYS A 13 4.49 -12.51 -2.80
CA LYS A 13 3.12 -12.99 -2.55
C LYS A 13 2.37 -12.03 -1.65
N VAL A 14 2.95 -11.66 -0.50
CA VAL A 14 2.29 -10.77 0.48
C VAL A 14 2.01 -9.40 -0.11
N SER A 15 2.96 -8.81 -0.86
CA SER A 15 2.75 -7.51 -1.48
C SER A 15 1.59 -7.51 -2.47
N ARG A 16 1.44 -8.61 -3.24
CA ARG A 16 0.33 -8.79 -4.18
C ARG A 16 -1.01 -8.95 -3.46
N GLU A 17 -1.08 -9.83 -2.46
CA GLU A 17 -2.32 -10.09 -1.70
C GLU A 17 -2.80 -8.82 -0.97
N ILE A 18 -1.88 -8.03 -0.41
CA ILE A 18 -2.22 -6.73 0.19
C ILE A 18 -2.68 -5.75 -0.88
N GLY A 19 -2.03 -5.71 -2.04
CA GLY A 19 -2.42 -4.87 -3.17
C GLY A 19 -3.84 -5.17 -3.68
N ASP A 20 -4.16 -6.45 -3.86
CA ASP A 20 -5.48 -6.92 -4.28
C ASP A 20 -6.54 -6.51 -3.24
N PHE A 21 -6.26 -6.72 -1.96
CA PHE A 21 -7.13 -6.28 -0.86
C PHE A 21 -7.38 -4.76 -0.87
N ILE A 22 -6.36 -3.95 -1.13
CA ILE A 22 -6.49 -2.48 -1.21
C ILE A 22 -7.42 -2.10 -2.37
N ILE A 23 -7.21 -2.66 -3.56
CA ILE A 23 -8.02 -2.38 -4.75
C ILE A 23 -9.48 -2.77 -4.50
N GLU A 24 -9.72 -3.98 -4.01
CA GLU A 24 -11.06 -4.46 -3.68
C GLU A 24 -11.75 -3.55 -2.68
N SER A 25 -11.03 -3.11 -1.64
CA SER A 25 -11.56 -2.21 -0.62
C SER A 25 -11.95 -0.85 -1.20
N VAL A 26 -11.13 -0.28 -2.08
CA VAL A 26 -11.40 1.02 -2.73
C VAL A 26 -12.63 0.94 -3.63
N LEU A 27 -12.70 -0.09 -4.48
CA LEU A 27 -13.81 -0.30 -5.41
C LEU A 27 -15.13 -0.60 -4.66
N ALA A 28 -15.08 -1.41 -3.60
CA ALA A 28 -16.25 -1.72 -2.78
C ALA A 28 -16.86 -0.48 -2.11
N ASN A 29 -16.05 0.57 -1.88
CA ASN A 29 -16.51 1.84 -1.32
C ASN A 29 -16.89 2.88 -2.39
N ASN A 30 -16.91 2.53 -3.68
CA ASN A 30 -17.06 3.46 -4.81
C ASN A 30 -16.10 4.66 -4.74
N ALA A 31 -14.90 4.44 -4.19
CA ALA A 31 -13.86 5.45 -4.10
C ALA A 31 -12.97 5.42 -5.35
N CYS A 32 -12.30 6.54 -5.63
CA CYS A 32 -11.34 6.66 -6.73
C CYS A 32 -9.88 6.51 -6.28
N GLY A 33 -9.62 6.13 -5.03
CA GLY A 33 -8.26 6.08 -4.53
C GLY A 33 -8.10 6.08 -3.01
N CYS A 34 -6.88 6.38 -2.57
CA CYS A 34 -6.49 6.40 -1.16
C CYS A 34 -5.77 7.71 -0.80
N VAL A 35 -5.88 8.09 0.47
CA VAL A 35 -5.12 9.19 1.08
C VAL A 35 -4.24 8.59 2.19
N ILE A 36 -2.94 8.92 2.18
CA ILE A 36 -1.97 8.44 3.17
C ILE A 36 -1.17 9.61 3.75
N GLY A 37 -1.03 9.63 5.09
CA GLY A 37 -0.05 10.48 5.76
C GLY A 37 1.36 9.91 5.63
N LEU A 38 2.30 10.73 5.18
CA LEU A 38 3.72 10.39 5.01
C LEU A 38 4.54 11.07 6.10
N SER A 39 5.11 10.27 7.01
CA SER A 39 6.02 10.74 8.06
C SER A 39 7.50 10.54 7.72
N GLY A 40 7.80 9.80 6.64
CA GLY A 40 9.14 9.31 6.34
C GLY A 40 9.52 8.03 7.11
N GLY A 41 8.65 7.55 8.02
CA GLY A 41 8.81 6.27 8.69
C GLY A 41 8.61 5.09 7.74
N VAL A 42 9.22 3.95 8.08
CA VAL A 42 9.17 2.72 7.28
C VAL A 42 7.73 2.24 7.05
N ASP A 43 6.86 2.36 8.05
CA ASP A 43 5.47 1.92 7.95
C ASP A 43 4.72 2.74 6.89
N SER A 44 4.70 4.07 7.02
CA SER A 44 4.01 4.96 6.08
C SER A 44 4.56 4.85 4.65
N SER A 45 5.88 4.67 4.52
CA SER A 45 6.54 4.54 3.22
C SER A 45 6.22 3.19 2.56
N THR A 46 6.20 2.11 3.35
CA THR A 46 5.85 0.76 2.88
C THR A 46 4.39 0.70 2.46
N SER A 47 3.47 1.25 3.28
CA SER A 47 2.06 1.33 2.92
C SER A 47 1.84 2.13 1.63
N ALA A 48 2.48 3.29 1.49
CA ALA A 48 2.37 4.09 0.26
C ALA A 48 2.91 3.35 -0.97
N ALA A 49 4.05 2.65 -0.83
CA ALA A 49 4.63 1.86 -1.91
C ALA A 49 3.71 0.70 -2.35
N LEU A 50 3.11 -0.02 -1.40
CA LEU A 50 2.16 -1.09 -1.68
C LEU A 50 0.93 -0.58 -2.43
N VAL A 51 0.31 0.51 -1.95
CA VAL A 51 -0.87 1.11 -2.61
C VAL A 51 -0.51 1.57 -4.03
N LYS A 52 0.60 2.31 -4.19
CA LYS A 52 0.99 2.84 -5.50
C LYS A 52 1.30 1.72 -6.49
N THR A 53 2.01 0.68 -6.05
CA THR A 53 2.34 -0.47 -6.90
C THR A 53 1.07 -1.20 -7.36
N ALA A 54 0.10 -1.39 -6.46
CA ALA A 54 -1.18 -2.01 -6.78
C ALA A 54 -1.98 -1.17 -7.79
N PHE A 55 -2.13 0.14 -7.55
CA PHE A 55 -2.85 1.03 -8.45
C PHE A 55 -2.18 1.14 -9.82
N ASP A 56 -0.85 1.21 -9.88
CA ASP A 56 -0.12 1.20 -11.16
C ASP A 56 -0.32 -0.10 -11.94
N GLY A 57 -0.44 -1.23 -11.25
CA GLY A 57 -0.80 -2.50 -11.86
C GLY A 57 -2.22 -2.49 -12.42
N TYR A 58 -3.18 -2.06 -11.61
CA TYR A 58 -4.60 -1.99 -11.96
C TYR A 58 -4.87 -1.02 -13.12
N ASN A 59 -4.33 0.19 -13.05
CA ASN A 59 -4.54 1.27 -14.02
C ASN A 59 -3.95 0.98 -15.40
N LYS A 60 -3.06 -0.02 -15.53
CA LYS A 60 -2.54 -0.47 -16.84
C LYS A 60 -3.54 -1.32 -17.61
N THR A 61 -4.45 -1.98 -16.90
CA THR A 61 -5.38 -2.98 -17.48
C THR A 61 -6.83 -2.53 -17.43
N HIS A 62 -7.12 -1.39 -16.81
CA HIS A 62 -8.47 -0.84 -16.64
C HIS A 62 -8.52 0.64 -17.02
N ASP A 63 -9.67 1.07 -17.55
CA ASP A 63 -9.91 2.48 -17.91
C ASP A 63 -10.13 3.37 -16.67
N ALA A 64 -10.55 2.77 -15.55
CA ALA A 64 -10.72 3.48 -14.28
C ALA A 64 -9.37 3.76 -13.63
N HIS A 65 -9.10 5.02 -13.32
CA HIS A 65 -7.86 5.44 -12.68
C HIS A 65 -8.03 5.50 -11.16
N LEU A 66 -7.23 4.72 -10.44
CA LEU A 66 -7.11 4.80 -8.99
C LEU A 66 -5.91 5.70 -8.61
N ASP A 67 -6.16 6.67 -7.72
CA ASP A 67 -5.17 7.68 -7.31
C ASP A 67 -4.70 7.52 -5.86
N LEU A 68 -3.41 7.74 -5.62
CA LEU A 68 -2.84 7.83 -4.28
C LEU A 68 -2.40 9.26 -3.99
N VAL A 69 -2.96 9.85 -2.92
CA VAL A 69 -2.57 11.18 -2.43
C VAL A 69 -1.77 11.04 -1.14
N GLY A 70 -0.52 11.50 -1.16
CA GLY A 70 0.34 11.56 0.02
C GLY A 70 0.31 12.93 0.69
N TYR A 71 0.09 12.98 2.01
CA TYR A 71 0.16 14.20 2.81
C TYR A 71 1.35 14.15 3.77
N ILE A 72 2.26 15.12 3.66
CA ILE A 72 3.26 15.37 4.69
C ILE A 72 2.59 16.23 5.77
N LEU A 73 2.57 15.72 7.01
CA LEU A 73 1.91 16.35 8.15
C LEU A 73 2.95 16.76 9.19
N PRO A 74 3.65 17.90 8.98
CA PRO A 74 4.63 18.38 9.94
C PRO A 74 3.94 18.76 11.26
N SER A 75 4.63 18.51 12.38
CA SER A 75 4.21 19.03 13.67
C SER A 75 4.79 20.44 13.83
N ASP A 76 3.95 21.40 14.20
CA ASP A 76 4.38 22.77 14.54
C ASP A 76 4.92 22.88 15.98
N ILE A 77 5.44 21.77 16.53
CA ILE A 77 5.96 21.68 17.91
C ILE A 77 7.48 21.76 17.87
#